data_AF-J3NW90-F1
#
_entry.id   AF-J3NW90-F1
#
_cell.length_a   1.000
_cell.length_b   1.000
_cell.length_c   1.000
_cell.angle_alpha   90.00
_cell.angle_beta   90.00
_cell.angle_gamma   90.00
#
_symmetry.space_group_name_H-M   'P 1'
#
loop_
_entity.id
_entity.type
_entity.pdbx_description
1 polymer ?
#
loop_
_entity_poly.entity_id
_entity_poly.type
_entity_poly.pdbx_seq_one_letter_code
_entity_poly.pdbx_strand_id
1 'polypeptide(L)'
;MGGGWAGVREKRFGRREMTPERNEVEVISGLGTGALMQLHPKNPFTWSLGNGSTLAIDWFEFPCPPRQALNLMGGINSRDPDVYAYEDLGVAVHATAIGAPVGVYGASTSISTAGMDQTVSRLGRAYGSDVLSTTQCVRTMVANPVSCRAEGEFGFDDKGAIFVRSRDGFCSVSNTNGSECSGDIAMISGLCSFPEIRRATILLGARRNYRDILAGTIGEPSANGGNITVTCTVDARDVFRYRNVTLNFRDAEGIAKTNLGRQLSGSTEDCGAFRTEDNVALLAMASIASKQSLSQCAASGFFDAINQFTTDTRRTDQRSRGPPFAFSNSRNALEDVLGLTTALVTTRFNGTPIEVPATATVAVSRVGSGEAFGLVYLVPHLFAAAVLIALMATNMRGNTKVTAAQLKNLPTELLASSAEKRPLI
;
A
#
# COMPACT_ATOMS: atom_id res chain seq x y z
N MET A 1 48.15 33.41 16.49
CA MET A 1 49.10 32.46 17.08
C MET A 1 48.31 31.48 17.94
N GLY A 2 48.40 30.18 17.64
CA GLY A 2 47.82 29.04 18.39
C GLY A 2 46.30 28.89 18.25
N GLY A 3 45.70 27.75 17.89
CA GLY A 3 46.21 26.40 17.68
C GLY A 3 45.21 25.37 18.22
N GLY A 4 44.71 24.50 17.33
CA GLY A 4 44.08 23.21 17.65
C GLY A 4 42.54 23.20 17.65
N TRP A 5 41.92 22.37 16.80
CA TRP A 5 41.10 21.20 17.19
C TRP A 5 40.83 20.31 15.95
N ALA A 6 41.22 19.03 16.09
CA ALA A 6 40.58 17.80 15.61
C ALA A 6 40.33 17.54 14.10
N GLY A 7 41.33 16.93 13.46
CA GLY A 7 41.31 15.57 12.86
C GLY A 7 40.05 15.01 12.19
N VAL A 8 40.09 14.97 10.85
CA VAL A 8 39.24 14.14 9.99
C VAL A 8 39.71 12.68 10.06
N ARG A 9 38.81 11.73 10.38
CA ARG A 9 39.04 10.28 10.21
C ARG A 9 38.27 9.77 9.00
N GLU A 10 39.01 9.50 7.93
CA GLU A 10 38.57 8.74 6.76
C GLU A 10 38.54 7.25 7.14
N LYS A 11 37.35 6.63 7.20
CA LYS A 11 37.23 5.16 7.29
C LYS A 11 37.10 4.60 5.88
N ARG A 12 38.22 4.13 5.33
CA ARG A 12 38.21 3.20 4.19
C ARG A 12 37.87 1.80 4.72
N PHE A 13 36.74 1.25 4.28
CA PHE A 13 36.48 -0.17 4.45
C PHE A 13 37.21 -0.94 3.35
N GLY A 14 38.18 -1.75 3.79
CA GLY A 14 38.93 -2.66 2.94
C GLY A 14 38.01 -3.70 2.32
N ARG A 15 38.23 -3.92 1.02
CA ARG A 15 37.75 -5.02 0.21
C ARG A 15 38.20 -6.34 0.88
N ARG A 16 37.29 -7.12 1.44
CA ARG A 16 37.55 -8.54 1.71
C ARG A 16 37.24 -9.29 0.43
N GLU A 17 38.28 -9.78 -0.21
CA GLU A 17 38.19 -10.88 -1.16
C GLU A 17 37.65 -12.10 -0.41
N MET A 18 36.44 -12.54 -0.75
CA MET A 18 36.00 -13.90 -0.48
C MET A 18 36.34 -14.71 -1.72
N THR A 19 37.37 -15.55 -1.58
CA THR A 19 37.64 -16.70 -2.43
C THR A 19 36.38 -17.58 -2.51
N PRO A 20 35.97 -18.06 -3.70
CA PRO A 20 34.90 -19.03 -3.79
C PRO A 20 35.44 -20.38 -3.29
N GLU A 21 34.94 -20.83 -2.15
CA GLU A 21 35.13 -22.21 -1.71
C GLU A 21 34.35 -23.10 -2.69
N ARG A 22 35.14 -23.78 -3.53
CA ARG A 22 34.71 -24.72 -4.55
C ARG A 22 34.24 -25.98 -3.84
N ASN A 23 32.97 -26.04 -3.47
CA ASN A 23 32.33 -27.33 -3.19
C ASN A 23 32.11 -28.02 -4.54
N GLU A 24 33.10 -28.82 -4.91
CA GLU A 24 32.97 -29.90 -5.87
C GLU A 24 31.84 -30.81 -5.39
N VAL A 25 30.66 -30.67 -6.00
CA VAL A 25 29.63 -31.71 -5.95
C VAL A 25 30.14 -32.81 -6.87
N GLU A 26 30.59 -33.91 -6.27
CA GLU A 26 30.87 -35.15 -6.97
C GLU A 26 29.70 -35.50 -7.90
N VAL A 27 30.04 -35.71 -9.16
CA VAL A 27 29.15 -36.29 -10.15
C VAL A 27 28.90 -37.74 -9.75
N ILE A 28 27.82 -38.00 -9.03
CA ILE A 28 27.23 -39.34 -9.01
C ILE A 28 26.44 -39.48 -10.31
N SER A 29 27.18 -39.86 -11.35
CA SER A 29 26.63 -40.42 -12.57
C SER A 29 25.94 -41.74 -12.23
N GLY A 30 24.61 -41.76 -12.38
CA GLY A 30 23.84 -43.01 -12.41
C GLY A 30 22.72 -43.05 -11.39
N LEU A 31 21.58 -42.46 -11.75
CA LEU A 31 20.24 -43.05 -11.61
C LEU A 31 19.24 -42.12 -12.30
N GLY A 32 18.34 -42.74 -13.07
CA GLY A 32 17.51 -42.16 -14.11
C GLY A 32 16.83 -40.83 -13.82
N THR A 33 16.81 -39.98 -14.86
CA THR A 33 15.73 -39.05 -15.14
C THR A 33 14.37 -39.70 -14.86
N GLY A 34 13.71 -39.28 -13.78
CA GLY A 34 12.32 -39.62 -13.51
C GLY A 34 12.07 -40.40 -12.21
N ALA A 35 12.35 -39.81 -11.05
CA ALA A 35 11.66 -40.15 -9.79
C ALA A 35 12.15 -39.22 -8.67
N LEU A 36 11.51 -38.05 -8.50
CA LEU A 36 11.32 -37.33 -7.23
C LEU A 36 10.58 -36.00 -7.49
N MET A 37 9.43 -36.10 -8.17
CA MET A 37 8.51 -34.98 -8.38
C MET A 37 7.09 -35.45 -8.04
N GLN A 38 6.92 -35.96 -6.82
CA GLN A 38 5.61 -36.29 -6.27
C GLN A 38 5.56 -35.84 -4.81
N LEU A 39 4.44 -35.20 -4.45
CA LEU A 39 4.00 -34.76 -3.12
C LEU A 39 4.12 -33.26 -2.77
N HIS A 40 3.95 -32.37 -3.76
CA HIS A 40 3.23 -31.11 -3.52
C HIS A 40 2.14 -30.97 -4.59
N PRO A 41 0.90 -30.54 -4.24
CA PRO A 41 -0.08 -30.20 -5.25
C PRO A 41 0.55 -29.12 -6.16
N LYS A 42 0.66 -29.39 -7.46
CA LYS A 42 1.21 -28.44 -8.44
C LYS A 42 0.55 -27.08 -8.21
N ASN A 43 1.34 -26.09 -7.79
CA ASN A 43 0.84 -24.73 -7.67
C ASN A 43 0.34 -24.31 -9.07
N PRO A 44 -0.97 -24.04 -9.26
CA PRO A 44 -1.55 -23.71 -10.56
C PRO A 44 -1.04 -22.38 -11.12
N PHE A 45 -0.32 -21.60 -10.30
CA PHE A 45 0.34 -20.34 -10.66
C PHE A 45 1.84 -20.53 -10.78
N THR A 46 2.23 -21.53 -11.58
CA THR A 46 3.62 -21.80 -11.95
C THR A 46 3.78 -21.63 -13.45
N TRP A 47 4.73 -20.81 -13.85
CA TRP A 47 5.06 -20.54 -15.24
C TRP A 47 6.51 -20.86 -15.52
N SER A 48 6.76 -21.46 -16.69
CA SER A 48 8.12 -21.65 -17.19
C SER A 48 8.59 -20.36 -17.87
N LEU A 49 9.75 -19.87 -17.47
CA LEU A 49 10.41 -18.74 -18.08
C LEU A 49 11.28 -19.24 -19.24
N GLY A 50 11.38 -18.45 -20.32
CA GLY A 50 12.14 -18.82 -21.53
C GLY A 50 13.64 -19.02 -21.32
N ASN A 51 14.16 -18.69 -20.13
CA ASN A 51 15.55 -18.91 -19.70
C ASN A 51 15.74 -20.24 -18.93
N GLY A 52 14.73 -21.12 -18.88
CA GLY A 52 14.78 -22.40 -18.17
C GLY A 52 14.48 -22.33 -16.68
N SER A 53 14.27 -21.13 -16.12
CA SER A 53 13.79 -20.96 -14.74
C SER A 53 12.26 -21.02 -14.66
N THR A 54 11.70 -21.09 -13.45
CA THR A 54 10.26 -21.05 -13.22
C THR A 54 9.90 -19.90 -12.30
N LEU A 55 8.76 -19.26 -12.57
CA LEU A 55 8.13 -18.34 -11.63
C LEU A 55 6.94 -19.07 -11.01
N ALA A 56 6.95 -19.19 -9.69
CA ALA A 56 5.79 -19.67 -8.94
C ALA A 56 5.34 -18.55 -8.00
N ILE A 57 4.04 -18.26 -7.98
CA ILE A 57 3.44 -17.42 -6.94
C ILE A 57 2.74 -18.33 -5.96
N ASP A 58 3.31 -18.48 -4.78
CA ASP A 58 2.62 -19.16 -3.68
C ASP A 58 1.38 -18.36 -3.29
N TRP A 59 0.25 -19.05 -3.38
CA TRP A 59 -1.04 -18.49 -3.02
C TRP A 59 -1.47 -19.12 -1.71
N PHE A 60 -1.71 -18.28 -0.71
CA PHE A 60 -2.28 -18.73 0.55
C PHE A 60 -3.80 -18.49 0.51
N GLU A 61 -4.59 -19.53 0.78
CA GLU A 61 -6.03 -19.38 1.03
C GLU A 61 -6.31 -18.46 2.23
N PHE A 62 -5.34 -18.28 3.12
CA PHE A 62 -5.44 -17.40 4.28
C PHE A 62 -4.14 -16.64 4.57
N PRO A 63 -4.18 -15.31 4.71
CA PRO A 63 -5.30 -14.40 4.41
C PRO A 63 -5.38 -14.10 2.91
N CYS A 64 -6.50 -14.46 2.24
CA CYS A 64 -6.73 -14.18 0.81
C CYS A 64 -6.40 -12.71 0.44
N PRO A 65 -5.37 -12.44 -0.39
CA PRO A 65 -5.01 -11.09 -0.82
C PRO A 65 -6.17 -10.29 -1.45
N PRO A 66 -7.04 -10.87 -2.30
CA PRO A 66 -8.19 -10.13 -2.83
C PRO A 66 -9.19 -9.71 -1.74
N ARG A 67 -9.36 -10.50 -0.67
CA ARG A 67 -10.24 -10.14 0.45
C ARG A 67 -9.67 -8.98 1.26
N GLN A 68 -8.35 -8.97 1.47
CA GLN A 68 -7.70 -7.82 2.11
C GLN A 68 -7.78 -6.58 1.21
N ALA A 69 -7.56 -6.73 -0.10
CA ALA A 69 -7.73 -5.65 -1.06
C ALA A 69 -9.18 -5.10 -1.04
N LEU A 70 -10.20 -5.96 -1.03
CA LEU A 70 -11.59 -5.57 -0.87
C LEU A 70 -11.88 -4.80 0.42
N ASN A 71 -11.28 -5.20 1.54
CA ASN A 71 -11.43 -4.44 2.79
C ASN A 71 -10.82 -3.04 2.69
N LEU A 72 -9.70 -2.90 1.97
CA LEU A 72 -9.06 -1.61 1.70
C LEU A 72 -9.85 -0.78 0.68
N MET A 73 -10.57 -1.45 -0.23
CA MET A 73 -11.53 -0.80 -1.14
C MET A 73 -12.72 -0.16 -0.42
N GLY A 74 -12.90 -0.39 0.89
CA GLY A 74 -13.88 0.29 1.74
C GLY A 74 -13.84 1.84 1.65
N GLY A 75 -12.71 2.40 1.22
CA GLY A 75 -12.54 3.84 0.94
C GLY A 75 -12.49 4.22 -0.54
N ILE A 76 -12.92 3.35 -1.48
CA ILE A 76 -13.25 3.76 -2.85
C ILE A 76 -14.23 4.91 -2.75
N ASN A 77 -13.97 6.00 -3.48
CA ASN A 77 -14.97 7.03 -3.62
C ASN A 77 -16.09 6.53 -4.53
N SER A 78 -16.97 5.67 -4.01
CA SER A 78 -18.25 5.38 -4.66
C SER A 78 -19.14 6.63 -4.69
N ARG A 79 -18.76 7.67 -3.92
CA ARG A 79 -19.37 8.99 -3.98
C ARG A 79 -18.75 9.80 -5.14
N ASP A 80 -17.51 10.26 -5.08
CA ASP A 80 -16.89 11.08 -6.13
C ASP A 80 -15.62 10.44 -6.74
N PRO A 81 -15.75 9.47 -7.66
CA PRO A 81 -14.61 8.77 -8.28
C PRO A 81 -13.69 9.72 -9.06
N ASP A 82 -14.18 10.91 -9.44
CA ASP A 82 -13.40 12.00 -10.03
C ASP A 82 -12.38 12.63 -9.06
N VAL A 83 -12.53 12.41 -7.75
CA VAL A 83 -11.68 13.03 -6.71
C VAL A 83 -10.59 12.05 -6.24
N TYR A 84 -10.94 10.79 -5.99
CA TYR A 84 -9.98 9.74 -5.65
C TYR A 84 -10.52 8.36 -6.04
N ALA A 85 -9.61 7.48 -6.45
CA ALA A 85 -9.92 6.11 -6.83
C ALA A 85 -10.19 5.23 -5.60
N TYR A 86 -9.34 5.33 -4.57
CA TYR A 86 -9.47 4.59 -3.31
C TYR A 86 -8.72 5.26 -2.18
N GLU A 87 -8.95 4.77 -0.96
CA GLU A 87 -8.18 5.11 0.22
C GLU A 87 -7.32 3.91 0.63
N ASP A 88 -6.08 4.16 1.03
CA ASP A 88 -5.22 3.14 1.62
C ASP A 88 -4.35 3.74 2.72
N LEU A 89 -4.34 3.11 3.90
CA LEU A 89 -3.60 3.58 5.09
C LEU A 89 -3.87 5.07 5.44
N GLY A 90 -5.12 5.54 5.27
CA GLY A 90 -5.49 6.94 5.53
C GLY A 90 -5.03 7.94 4.47
N VAL A 91 -4.66 7.45 3.28
CA VAL A 91 -4.21 8.26 2.14
C VAL A 91 -5.22 8.14 1.00
N ALA A 92 -5.73 9.28 0.53
CA ALA A 92 -6.57 9.34 -0.65
C ALA A 92 -5.71 9.17 -1.92
N VAL A 93 -5.95 8.13 -2.71
CA VAL A 93 -5.20 7.83 -3.94
C VAL A 93 -5.99 8.33 -5.14
N HIS A 94 -5.44 9.31 -5.85
CA HIS A 94 -6.00 9.83 -7.10
C HIS A 94 -5.91 8.80 -8.24
N ALA A 95 -6.76 8.92 -9.26
CA ALA A 95 -6.79 8.03 -10.42
C ALA A 95 -5.43 7.93 -11.15
N THR A 96 -4.63 8.98 -11.11
CA THR A 96 -3.28 9.02 -11.73
C THR A 96 -2.21 8.28 -10.93
N ALA A 97 -2.49 7.90 -9.67
CA ALA A 97 -1.58 7.19 -8.77
C ALA A 97 -2.07 5.78 -8.40
N ILE A 98 -3.09 5.24 -9.09
CA ILE A 98 -3.60 3.89 -8.82
C ILE A 98 -2.46 2.87 -8.92
N GLY A 99 -2.40 1.93 -7.97
CA GLY A 99 -1.38 0.87 -8.00
C GLY A 99 0.02 1.33 -7.58
N ALA A 100 0.18 2.58 -7.14
CA ALA A 100 1.42 3.08 -6.57
C ALA A 100 1.84 2.20 -5.37
N PRO A 101 3.13 1.89 -5.21
CA PRO A 101 3.57 0.97 -4.16
C PRO A 101 3.36 1.55 -2.76
N VAL A 102 2.93 0.71 -1.81
CA VAL A 102 2.58 1.14 -0.44
C VAL A 102 3.75 1.79 0.31
N GLY A 103 4.98 1.42 0.02
CA GLY A 103 6.17 2.04 0.61
C GLY A 103 6.31 3.54 0.32
N VAL A 104 5.63 4.06 -0.71
CA VAL A 104 5.60 5.51 -1.02
C VAL A 104 4.76 6.30 -0.03
N TYR A 105 3.77 5.66 0.61
CA TYR A 105 2.80 6.36 1.46
C TYR A 105 2.45 5.65 2.78
N GLY A 106 3.00 4.47 3.03
CA GLY A 106 2.88 3.76 4.30
C GLY A 106 3.84 4.33 5.35
N ALA A 107 3.33 4.59 6.55
CA ALA A 107 4.16 4.93 7.70
C ALA A 107 4.85 3.65 8.21
N SER A 108 6.02 3.30 7.68
CA SER A 108 6.67 2.03 8.04
C SER A 108 7.29 2.10 9.44
N THR A 109 6.72 1.35 10.39
CA THR A 109 7.42 0.79 11.56
C THR A 109 7.22 -0.72 11.77
N SER A 110 6.26 -1.40 11.12
CA SER A 110 5.94 -2.81 11.45
C SER A 110 5.94 -3.83 10.31
N ILE A 111 5.96 -3.42 9.04
CA ILE A 111 6.05 -4.37 7.93
C ILE A 111 7.46 -4.26 7.36
N SER A 112 8.30 -5.25 7.68
CA SER A 112 9.60 -5.51 7.08
C SER A 112 9.45 -5.78 5.58
N THR A 113 9.11 -4.76 4.82
CA THR A 113 9.03 -4.80 3.37
C THR A 113 10.41 -4.45 2.85
N ALA A 114 11.27 -5.47 2.72
CA ALA A 114 12.52 -5.35 2.00
C ALA A 114 12.22 -5.00 0.53
N GLY A 115 12.83 -3.94 -0.04
CA GLY A 115 12.70 -3.62 -1.47
C GLY A 115 12.56 -2.12 -1.81
N MET A 116 11.68 -1.39 -1.15
CA MET A 116 11.62 0.07 -1.24
C MET A 116 12.31 0.70 -0.03
N ASP A 117 13.19 1.66 -0.33
CA ASP A 117 13.92 2.41 0.68
C ASP A 117 12.93 3.04 1.67
N GLN A 118 13.29 3.02 2.95
CA GLN A 118 12.53 3.67 4.03
C GLN A 118 12.59 5.20 3.89
N THR A 119 12.75 5.75 2.68
CA THR A 119 13.01 7.16 2.40
C THR A 119 11.96 8.05 3.04
N VAL A 120 10.68 7.71 2.90
CA VAL A 120 9.59 8.47 3.54
C VAL A 120 9.68 8.39 5.07
N SER A 121 9.89 7.20 5.64
CA SER A 121 10.10 7.05 7.09
C SER A 121 11.39 7.69 7.59
N ARG A 122 12.44 7.81 6.77
CA ARG A 122 13.71 8.49 7.09
C ARG A 122 13.54 10.00 7.03
N LEU A 123 12.84 10.51 6.03
CA LEU A 123 12.48 11.92 5.90
C LEU A 123 11.57 12.36 7.04
N GLY A 124 10.55 11.55 7.36
CA GLY A 124 9.69 11.79 8.52
C GLY A 124 10.46 11.77 9.85
N ARG A 125 11.49 10.91 9.99
CA ARG A 125 12.39 10.95 11.16
C ARG A 125 13.32 12.16 11.18
N ALA A 126 13.80 12.61 10.03
CA ALA A 126 14.78 13.69 9.91
C ALA A 126 14.13 15.08 10.05
N TYR A 127 12.94 15.26 9.48
CA TYR A 127 12.28 16.56 9.36
C TYR A 127 10.88 16.59 10.02
N GLY A 128 10.38 15.45 10.53
CA GLY A 128 9.15 15.42 11.30
C GLY A 128 7.93 15.98 10.55
N SER A 129 7.20 16.86 11.23
CA SER A 129 6.00 17.54 10.72
C SER A 129 6.28 18.58 9.63
N ASP A 130 7.55 18.86 9.35
CA ASP A 130 7.96 19.87 8.38
C ASP A 130 8.00 19.33 6.96
N VAL A 131 7.93 18.00 6.77
CA VAL A 131 7.78 17.42 5.42
C VAL A 131 6.39 17.76 4.88
N LEU A 132 6.34 18.57 3.83
CA LEU A 132 5.09 18.99 3.17
C LEU A 132 4.66 17.99 2.10
N SER A 133 5.61 17.49 1.32
CA SER A 133 5.36 16.51 0.27
C SER A 133 6.60 15.69 -0.08
N THR A 134 6.39 14.53 -0.69
CA THR A 134 7.46 13.71 -1.29
C THR A 134 7.06 13.24 -2.66
N THR A 135 7.96 13.31 -3.64
CA THR A 135 7.74 12.85 -5.01
C THR A 135 8.73 11.75 -5.36
N GLN A 136 8.25 10.66 -5.98
CA GLN A 136 9.07 9.49 -6.32
C GLN A 136 8.66 8.94 -7.70
N CYS A 137 9.63 8.53 -8.51
CA CYS A 137 9.37 7.86 -9.79
C CYS A 137 9.06 6.37 -9.57
N VAL A 138 7.77 6.02 -9.50
CA VAL A 138 7.33 4.66 -9.18
C VAL A 138 6.34 4.14 -10.20
N ARG A 139 6.19 2.82 -10.24
CA ARG A 139 5.18 2.21 -11.09
C ARG A 139 3.77 2.58 -10.63
N THR A 140 2.90 2.87 -11.57
CA THR A 140 1.46 3.03 -11.36
C THR A 140 0.71 2.32 -12.46
N MET A 141 -0.54 1.99 -12.17
CA MET A 141 -1.43 1.29 -13.05
C MET A 141 -2.23 2.32 -13.84
N VAL A 142 -2.00 2.36 -15.16
CA VAL A 142 -2.55 3.38 -16.05
C VAL A 142 -3.81 2.93 -16.78
N ALA A 143 -4.07 1.62 -16.78
CA ALA A 143 -5.22 1.00 -17.43
C ALA A 143 -5.70 -0.20 -16.61
N ASN A 144 -7.00 -0.49 -16.70
CA ASN A 144 -7.59 -1.69 -16.14
C ASN A 144 -7.24 -2.93 -16.99
N PRO A 145 -6.63 -3.99 -16.43
CA PRO A 145 -6.31 -5.23 -17.13
C PRO A 145 -7.53 -6.12 -17.32
N VAL A 146 -8.64 -5.84 -16.63
CA VAL A 146 -9.81 -6.72 -16.59
C VAL A 146 -10.85 -6.25 -17.62
N SER A 147 -11.32 -7.18 -18.45
CA SER A 147 -12.49 -6.99 -19.29
C SER A 147 -13.48 -8.14 -19.09
N CYS A 148 -14.72 -7.82 -18.77
CA CYS A 148 -15.77 -8.77 -18.38
C CYS A 148 -16.89 -8.82 -19.42
N ARG A 149 -17.42 -10.02 -19.67
CA ARG A 149 -18.53 -10.27 -20.60
C ARG A 149 -19.47 -11.32 -20.04
N ALA A 150 -20.77 -11.18 -20.32
CA ALA A 150 -21.77 -12.20 -20.04
C ALA A 150 -21.64 -13.36 -21.03
N GLU A 151 -20.78 -14.32 -20.71
CA GLU A 151 -20.58 -15.51 -21.54
C GLU A 151 -20.10 -16.70 -20.72
N GLY A 152 -20.40 -17.90 -21.21
CA GLY A 152 -20.06 -19.15 -20.57
C GLY A 152 -21.29 -19.95 -20.14
N GLU A 153 -21.04 -20.95 -19.31
CA GLU A 153 -22.05 -21.89 -18.81
C GLU A 153 -21.96 -21.98 -17.29
N PHE A 154 -23.09 -21.88 -16.61
CA PHE A 154 -23.22 -22.13 -15.18
C PHE A 154 -24.30 -23.18 -14.96
N GLY A 155 -23.98 -24.19 -14.17
CA GLY A 155 -24.86 -25.32 -13.94
C GLY A 155 -24.46 -26.18 -12.76
N PHE A 156 -25.14 -27.32 -12.66
CA PHE A 156 -24.87 -28.37 -11.69
C PHE A 156 -24.56 -29.65 -12.49
N ASP A 157 -23.54 -30.38 -12.07
CA ASP A 157 -23.27 -31.70 -12.64
C ASP A 157 -24.27 -32.75 -12.10
N ASP A 158 -24.21 -33.97 -12.62
CA ASP A 158 -25.08 -35.08 -12.22
C ASP A 158 -24.95 -35.45 -10.73
N LYS A 159 -23.87 -35.01 -10.07
CA LYS A 159 -23.61 -35.22 -8.64
C LYS A 159 -24.02 -34.04 -7.77
N GLY A 160 -24.60 -32.99 -8.37
CA GLY A 160 -25.00 -31.76 -7.69
C GLY A 160 -23.84 -30.80 -7.41
N ALA A 161 -22.66 -31.01 -7.98
CA ALA A 161 -21.55 -30.07 -7.87
C ALA A 161 -21.82 -28.85 -8.77
N ILE A 162 -21.60 -27.66 -8.23
CA ILE A 162 -21.79 -26.41 -8.97
C ILE A 162 -20.59 -26.24 -9.88
N PHE A 163 -20.81 -25.83 -11.13
CA PHE A 163 -19.73 -25.50 -12.04
C PHE A 163 -19.99 -24.20 -12.80
N VAL A 164 -18.89 -23.58 -13.19
CA VAL A 164 -18.85 -22.50 -14.17
C VAL A 164 -17.77 -22.81 -15.20
N ARG A 165 -18.09 -22.58 -16.48
CA ARG A 165 -17.19 -22.84 -17.60
C ARG A 165 -17.19 -21.66 -18.55
N SER A 166 -16.02 -21.27 -19.04
CA SER A 166 -15.88 -20.29 -20.10
C SER A 166 -16.46 -20.84 -21.41
N ARG A 167 -16.91 -19.95 -22.30
CA ARG A 167 -17.49 -20.34 -23.61
C ARG A 167 -16.52 -21.12 -24.50
N ASP A 168 -15.23 -20.79 -24.42
CA ASP A 168 -14.16 -21.46 -25.15
C ASP A 168 -13.72 -22.81 -24.52
N GLY A 169 -14.29 -23.17 -23.36
CA GLY A 169 -13.94 -24.38 -22.61
C GLY A 169 -12.54 -24.36 -21.98
N PHE A 170 -11.79 -23.25 -22.11
CA PHE A 170 -10.42 -23.16 -21.59
C PHE A 170 -10.37 -23.13 -20.06
N CYS A 171 -11.35 -22.48 -19.43
CA CYS A 171 -11.44 -22.36 -17.99
C CYS A 171 -12.72 -23.04 -17.48
N SER A 172 -12.57 -23.87 -16.47
CA SER A 172 -13.69 -24.54 -15.80
C SER A 172 -13.38 -24.60 -14.31
N VAL A 173 -14.34 -24.18 -13.49
CA VAL A 173 -14.24 -24.21 -12.04
C VAL A 173 -15.45 -24.96 -11.52
N SER A 174 -15.23 -25.95 -10.66
CA SER A 174 -16.28 -26.76 -10.05
C SER A 174 -16.04 -26.89 -8.55
N ASN A 175 -17.12 -26.92 -7.76
CA ASN A 175 -17.04 -27.25 -6.34
C ASN A 175 -17.98 -28.40 -5.98
N THR A 176 -17.41 -29.45 -5.39
CA THR A 176 -18.08 -30.69 -4.99
C THR A 176 -18.98 -30.54 -3.76
N ASN A 177 -18.89 -29.44 -3.01
CA ASN A 177 -19.75 -29.18 -1.84
C ASN A 177 -21.15 -28.66 -2.24
N GLY A 178 -21.54 -28.81 -3.51
CA GLY A 178 -22.77 -28.26 -4.07
C GLY A 178 -24.07 -28.89 -3.57
N SER A 179 -24.02 -29.98 -2.79
CA SER A 179 -25.22 -30.58 -2.17
C SER A 179 -25.94 -29.62 -1.22
N GLU A 180 -25.26 -28.60 -0.69
CA GLU A 180 -25.88 -27.53 0.12
C GLU A 180 -26.54 -26.41 -0.72
N CYS A 181 -26.23 -26.33 -2.02
CA CYS A 181 -26.72 -25.31 -2.95
C CYS A 181 -27.98 -25.73 -3.73
N SER A 182 -28.57 -26.89 -3.42
CA SER A 182 -29.61 -27.52 -4.24
C SER A 182 -30.96 -26.80 -4.24
N GLY A 183 -31.16 -25.78 -3.40
CA GLY A 183 -32.42 -25.05 -3.29
C GLY A 183 -32.54 -23.89 -4.29
N ASP A 184 -31.96 -22.73 -3.96
CA ASP A 184 -32.43 -21.49 -4.60
C ASP A 184 -31.31 -20.56 -5.06
N ILE A 185 -30.23 -20.42 -4.29
CA ILE A 185 -29.24 -19.38 -4.50
C ILE A 185 -27.87 -20.04 -4.54
N ALA A 186 -27.17 -19.86 -5.65
CA ALA A 186 -25.83 -20.41 -5.82
C ALA A 186 -24.96 -19.41 -6.56
N MET A 187 -23.72 -19.32 -6.11
CA MET A 187 -22.66 -18.60 -6.80
C MET A 187 -21.37 -19.42 -6.78
N ILE A 188 -20.54 -19.19 -7.78
CA ILE A 188 -19.19 -19.73 -7.85
C ILE A 188 -18.26 -18.70 -8.47
N SER A 189 -17.07 -18.56 -7.91
CA SER A 189 -15.96 -17.79 -8.47
C SER A 189 -14.73 -18.66 -8.55
N GLY A 190 -13.97 -18.51 -9.62
CA GLY A 190 -12.63 -19.01 -9.69
C GLY A 190 -11.82 -18.33 -10.79
N LEU A 191 -10.60 -18.81 -10.96
CA LEU A 191 -9.65 -18.25 -11.90
C LEU A 191 -8.80 -19.37 -12.47
N CYS A 192 -8.56 -19.30 -13.78
CA CYS A 192 -7.60 -20.13 -14.50
C CYS A 192 -6.46 -19.25 -15.01
N SER A 193 -5.23 -19.70 -14.81
CA SER A 193 -4.03 -19.08 -15.38
C SER A 193 -3.82 -19.53 -16.83
N PHE A 194 -3.25 -18.66 -17.66
CA PHE A 194 -2.73 -19.06 -18.96
C PHE A 194 -1.28 -19.52 -18.84
N PRO A 195 -0.76 -20.27 -19.84
CA PRO A 195 0.69 -20.50 -19.96
C PRO A 195 1.51 -19.21 -20.06
N GLU A 196 0.89 -18.12 -20.56
CA GLU A 196 1.47 -16.78 -20.55
C GLU A 196 1.24 -16.12 -19.18
N ILE A 197 2.34 -15.75 -18.49
CA ILE A 197 2.38 -15.18 -17.12
C ILE A 197 1.43 -13.99 -16.90
N ARG A 198 1.10 -13.26 -17.97
CA ARG A 198 0.45 -11.95 -17.89
C ARG A 198 -1.05 -12.04 -18.11
N ARG A 199 -1.59 -13.26 -18.26
CA ARG A 199 -2.98 -13.49 -18.62
C ARG A 199 -3.64 -14.48 -17.68
N ALA A 200 -4.89 -14.19 -17.36
CA ALA A 200 -5.76 -15.09 -16.61
C ALA A 200 -7.21 -14.94 -17.09
N THR A 201 -8.03 -15.92 -16.74
CA THR A 201 -9.49 -15.85 -16.90
C THR A 201 -10.13 -15.99 -15.53
N ILE A 202 -10.93 -15.00 -15.13
CA ILE A 202 -11.80 -15.07 -13.97
C ILE A 202 -13.17 -15.57 -14.45
N LEU A 203 -13.74 -16.52 -13.73
CA LEU A 203 -15.09 -17.02 -13.97
C LEU A 203 -15.96 -16.72 -12.77
N LEU A 204 -17.12 -16.13 -13.04
CA LEU A 204 -18.15 -15.84 -12.07
C LEU A 204 -19.45 -16.45 -12.57
N GLY A 205 -20.04 -17.32 -11.78
CA GLY A 205 -21.33 -17.94 -12.09
C GLY A 205 -22.32 -17.64 -10.98
N ALA A 206 -23.56 -17.31 -11.34
CA ALA A 206 -24.59 -16.97 -10.37
C ALA A 206 -25.99 -17.39 -10.84
N ARG A 207 -26.89 -17.65 -9.88
CA ARG A 207 -28.28 -17.99 -10.10
C ARG A 207 -29.23 -17.21 -9.19
N ARG A 208 -30.47 -16.99 -9.65
CA ARG A 208 -31.54 -16.24 -8.94
C ARG A 208 -31.08 -14.85 -8.50
N ASN A 209 -31.18 -14.49 -7.22
CA ASN A 209 -30.90 -13.13 -6.75
C ASN A 209 -29.46 -12.68 -7.07
N TYR A 210 -28.48 -13.60 -7.02
CA TYR A 210 -27.11 -13.27 -7.41
C TYR A 210 -26.93 -13.08 -8.91
N ARG A 211 -27.81 -13.65 -9.73
CA ARG A 211 -27.82 -13.39 -11.17
C ARG A 211 -28.16 -11.94 -11.45
N ASP A 212 -29.14 -11.38 -10.76
CA ASP A 212 -29.54 -9.98 -10.97
C ASP A 212 -28.47 -9.00 -10.49
N ILE A 213 -27.83 -9.30 -9.35
CA ILE A 213 -26.65 -8.55 -8.87
C ILE A 213 -25.55 -8.59 -9.93
N LEU A 214 -25.10 -9.79 -10.32
CA LEU A 214 -23.98 -9.96 -11.25
C LEU A 214 -24.29 -9.36 -12.63
N ALA A 215 -25.50 -9.57 -13.17
CA ALA A 215 -25.97 -8.95 -14.41
C ALA A 215 -25.93 -7.43 -14.33
N GLY A 216 -26.42 -6.86 -13.23
CA GLY A 216 -26.37 -5.42 -12.97
C GLY A 216 -24.95 -4.88 -13.01
N THR A 217 -23.99 -5.57 -12.38
CA THR A 217 -22.58 -5.11 -12.31
C THR A 217 -21.87 -5.00 -13.66
N ILE A 218 -22.35 -5.73 -14.68
CA ILE A 218 -21.81 -5.70 -16.05
C ILE A 218 -22.72 -4.95 -17.04
N GLY A 219 -23.82 -4.36 -16.57
CA GLY A 219 -24.77 -3.61 -17.40
C GLY A 219 -25.72 -4.47 -18.23
N GLU A 220 -25.86 -5.75 -17.90
CA GLU A 220 -26.84 -6.63 -18.54
C GLU A 220 -28.23 -6.42 -17.94
N PRO A 221 -29.31 -6.53 -18.75
CA PRO A 221 -30.66 -6.39 -18.25
C PRO A 221 -31.00 -7.50 -17.24
N SER A 222 -31.79 -7.12 -16.24
CA SER A 222 -32.38 -8.11 -15.34
C SER A 222 -33.37 -8.99 -16.14
N ALA A 223 -33.13 -10.30 -16.14
CA ALA A 223 -34.04 -11.31 -16.64
C ALA A 223 -34.45 -12.12 -15.42
N ASN A 224 -35.72 -12.00 -15.05
CA ASN A 224 -36.26 -12.66 -13.87
C ASN A 224 -36.06 -14.18 -13.95
N GLY A 225 -35.24 -14.72 -13.06
CA GLY A 225 -34.94 -16.14 -13.01
C GLY A 225 -33.95 -16.59 -14.08
N GLY A 226 -33.02 -17.45 -13.68
CA GLY A 226 -32.02 -18.02 -14.58
C GLY A 226 -30.62 -18.01 -13.99
N ASN A 227 -29.69 -18.44 -14.84
CA ASN A 227 -28.27 -18.50 -14.55
C ASN A 227 -27.57 -17.41 -15.38
N ILE A 228 -26.53 -16.82 -14.82
CA ILE A 228 -25.62 -15.95 -15.56
C ILE A 228 -24.20 -16.45 -15.34
N THR A 229 -23.42 -16.39 -16.40
CA THR A 229 -21.98 -16.58 -16.36
C THR A 229 -21.32 -15.33 -16.85
N VAL A 230 -20.35 -14.85 -16.08
CA VAL A 230 -19.49 -13.74 -16.46
C VAL A 230 -18.07 -14.27 -16.56
N THR A 231 -17.51 -14.13 -17.75
CA THR A 231 -16.11 -14.43 -18.02
C THR A 231 -15.37 -13.10 -18.07
N CYS A 232 -14.34 -12.94 -17.23
CA CYS A 232 -13.46 -11.78 -17.29
C CYS A 232 -12.06 -12.20 -17.71
N THR A 233 -11.56 -11.64 -18.81
CA THR A 233 -10.17 -11.79 -19.23
C THR A 233 -9.30 -10.77 -18.51
N VAL A 234 -8.16 -11.21 -17.99
CA VAL A 234 -7.13 -10.36 -17.39
C VAL A 234 -5.93 -10.31 -18.34
N ASP A 235 -5.48 -9.12 -18.73
CA ASP A 235 -4.27 -8.89 -19.52
C ASP A 235 -3.42 -7.78 -18.91
N ALA A 236 -2.29 -8.15 -18.30
CA ALA A 236 -1.41 -7.25 -17.59
C ALA A 236 -0.26 -6.67 -18.45
N ARG A 237 -0.23 -6.89 -19.77
CA ARG A 237 0.93 -6.51 -20.62
C ARG A 237 1.23 -5.02 -20.66
N ASP A 238 0.18 -4.19 -20.75
CA ASP A 238 0.32 -2.75 -21.00
C ASP A 238 -0.38 -1.88 -19.94
N VAL A 239 -0.45 -2.39 -18.71
CA VAL A 239 -1.21 -1.73 -17.64
C VAL A 239 -0.39 -0.90 -16.68
N PHE A 240 0.94 -1.03 -16.69
CA PHE A 240 1.84 -0.30 -15.80
C PHE A 240 2.75 0.67 -16.55
N ARG A 241 3.01 1.82 -15.93
CA ARG A 241 4.02 2.81 -16.35
C ARG A 241 4.75 3.36 -15.13
N TYR A 242 5.96 3.87 -15.31
CA TYR A 242 6.65 4.61 -14.25
C TYR A 242 6.24 6.07 -14.30
N ARG A 243 5.66 6.60 -13.21
CA ARG A 243 5.19 7.99 -13.10
C ARG A 243 5.73 8.63 -11.83
N ASN A 244 5.88 9.95 -11.87
CA ASN A 244 6.21 10.71 -10.67
C ASN A 244 4.98 10.78 -9.79
N VAL A 245 5.05 10.12 -8.64
CA VAL A 245 3.97 10.08 -7.66
C VAL A 245 4.33 10.99 -6.50
N THR A 246 3.47 11.96 -6.22
CA THR A 246 3.60 12.93 -5.15
C THR A 246 2.62 12.61 -4.03
N LEU A 247 3.16 12.41 -2.84
CA LEU A 247 2.43 12.32 -1.59
C LEU A 247 2.43 13.69 -0.92
N ASN A 248 1.25 14.26 -0.70
CA ASN A 248 1.06 15.51 0.04
C ASN A 248 0.63 15.20 1.49
N PHE A 249 1.30 15.82 2.47
CA PHE A 249 1.02 15.67 3.90
C PHE A 249 0.14 16.77 4.49
N ARG A 250 -0.02 17.89 3.77
CA ARG A 250 -0.78 19.06 4.22
C ARG A 250 -1.41 19.76 3.01
N ASP A 251 -2.51 19.23 2.50
CA ASP A 251 -3.25 19.92 1.43
C ASP A 251 -4.53 20.55 1.98
N ALA A 252 -4.42 21.70 2.67
CA ALA A 252 -5.57 22.35 3.30
C ALA A 252 -6.68 22.75 2.31
N GLU A 253 -6.38 22.89 1.01
CA GLU A 253 -7.34 23.27 -0.03
C GLU A 253 -7.93 22.04 -0.75
N GLY A 254 -7.14 20.99 -1.02
CA GLY A 254 -7.65 19.72 -1.56
C GLY A 254 -8.50 18.92 -0.55
N ILE A 255 -8.24 19.11 0.75
CA ILE A 255 -8.94 18.46 1.87
C ILE A 255 -10.33 19.06 2.14
N ALA A 256 -10.70 20.20 1.55
CA ALA A 256 -11.99 20.85 1.80
C ALA A 256 -13.23 19.97 1.51
N LYS A 257 -13.05 18.82 0.82
CA LYS A 257 -14.11 17.84 0.53
C LYS A 257 -13.86 16.43 1.09
N THR A 258 -12.77 16.18 1.80
CA THR A 258 -12.44 14.82 2.31
C THR A 258 -11.98 14.86 3.76
N ASN A 259 -12.31 13.84 4.55
CA ASN A 259 -11.82 13.72 5.94
C ASN A 259 -10.37 13.17 6.01
N LEU A 260 -9.67 13.07 4.88
CA LEU A 260 -8.37 12.41 4.77
C LEU A 260 -7.24 13.42 4.84
N GLY A 261 -6.27 13.19 5.72
CA GLY A 261 -5.17 14.13 5.97
C GLY A 261 -4.03 14.07 4.94
N ARG A 262 -4.04 13.09 4.03
CA ARG A 262 -2.95 12.83 3.08
C ARG A 262 -3.51 12.45 1.71
N GLN A 263 -2.86 12.92 0.65
CA GLN A 263 -3.26 12.64 -0.72
C GLN A 263 -2.07 12.15 -1.55
N LEU A 264 -2.32 11.18 -2.43
CA LEU A 264 -1.36 10.65 -3.38
C LEU A 264 -1.84 10.95 -4.81
N SER A 265 -1.02 11.64 -5.59
CA SER A 265 -1.30 11.97 -6.98
C SER A 265 -0.11 11.63 -7.86
N GLY A 266 -0.37 11.19 -9.10
CA GLY A 266 0.66 10.87 -10.09
C GLY A 266 0.69 11.87 -11.24
N SER A 267 1.85 12.05 -11.85
CA SER A 267 2.01 12.72 -13.14
C SER A 267 1.31 11.94 -14.25
N THR A 268 0.92 12.64 -15.32
CA THR A 268 0.45 12.00 -16.56
C THR A 268 1.59 11.49 -17.41
N GLU A 269 2.75 12.15 -17.32
CA GLU A 269 3.98 11.80 -18.03
C GLU A 269 4.77 10.70 -17.32
N ASP A 270 5.40 9.86 -18.14
CA ASP A 270 6.24 8.77 -17.66
C ASP A 270 7.61 9.32 -17.24
N CYS A 271 8.07 8.94 -16.04
CA CYS A 271 9.37 9.32 -15.52
C CYS A 271 10.49 8.32 -15.88
N GLY A 272 10.13 7.20 -16.52
CA GLY A 272 11.06 6.16 -16.93
C GLY A 272 10.41 5.10 -17.82
N ALA A 273 11.25 4.33 -18.53
CA ALA A 273 10.77 3.25 -19.39
C ALA A 273 10.29 2.06 -18.55
N PHE A 274 9.04 1.65 -18.75
CA PHE A 274 8.53 0.41 -18.14
C PHE A 274 8.87 -0.78 -19.04
N ARG A 275 9.82 -1.61 -18.60
CA ARG A 275 10.20 -2.84 -19.30
C ARG A 275 9.49 -4.03 -18.68
N THR A 276 8.80 -4.78 -19.50
CA THR A 276 8.03 -5.92 -19.05
C THR A 276 8.92 -7.05 -18.53
N GLU A 277 10.08 -7.25 -19.14
CA GLU A 277 11.04 -8.30 -18.77
C GLU A 277 11.56 -8.12 -17.35
N ASP A 278 11.69 -6.86 -16.91
CA ASP A 278 12.20 -6.51 -15.59
C ASP A 278 11.09 -6.56 -14.52
N ASN A 279 9.82 -6.70 -14.93
CA ASN A 279 8.64 -6.63 -14.06
C ASN A 279 7.76 -7.89 -14.13
N VAL A 280 8.31 -9.04 -14.55
CA VAL A 280 7.54 -10.28 -14.76
C VAL A 280 6.77 -10.70 -13.51
N ALA A 281 7.37 -10.60 -12.32
CA ALA A 281 6.69 -10.94 -11.06
C ALA A 281 5.48 -10.04 -10.80
N LEU A 282 5.61 -8.72 -11.01
CA LEU A 282 4.51 -7.76 -10.89
C LEU A 282 3.35 -8.14 -11.81
N LEU A 283 3.64 -8.41 -13.08
CA LEU A 283 2.61 -8.74 -14.06
C LEU A 283 1.94 -10.08 -13.75
N ALA A 284 2.71 -11.04 -13.23
CA ALA A 284 2.20 -12.32 -12.76
C ALA A 284 1.20 -12.10 -11.62
N MET A 285 1.56 -11.34 -10.58
CA MET A 285 0.64 -11.02 -9.48
C MET A 285 -0.57 -10.24 -9.95
N ALA A 286 -0.40 -9.29 -10.87
CA ALA A 286 -1.52 -8.54 -11.44
C ALA A 286 -2.52 -9.47 -12.14
N SER A 287 -2.03 -10.45 -12.89
CA SER A 287 -2.89 -11.41 -13.61
C SER A 287 -3.73 -12.29 -12.68
N ILE A 288 -3.22 -12.60 -11.49
CA ILE A 288 -3.90 -13.48 -10.52
C ILE A 288 -4.44 -12.73 -9.30
N ALA A 289 -4.44 -11.40 -9.31
CA ALA A 289 -4.77 -10.60 -8.13
C ALA A 289 -6.21 -10.83 -7.62
N SER A 290 -7.13 -11.16 -8.52
CA SER A 290 -8.52 -11.49 -8.20
C SER A 290 -8.73 -12.98 -7.90
N LYS A 291 -7.67 -13.78 -7.74
CA LYS A 291 -7.79 -15.21 -7.44
C LYS A 291 -8.47 -15.42 -6.10
N GLN A 292 -9.71 -15.88 -6.14
CA GLN A 292 -10.40 -16.45 -5.00
C GLN A 292 -11.27 -17.60 -5.47
N SER A 293 -10.97 -18.83 -5.02
CA SER A 293 -11.89 -19.96 -5.23
C SER A 293 -13.00 -19.83 -4.19
N LEU A 294 -14.23 -19.59 -4.63
CA LEU A 294 -15.37 -19.53 -3.72
C LEU A 294 -16.57 -20.21 -4.36
N SER A 295 -17.28 -20.98 -3.55
CA SER A 295 -18.65 -21.37 -3.83
C SER A 295 -19.48 -20.97 -2.63
N GLN A 296 -20.60 -20.30 -2.86
CA GLN A 296 -21.48 -19.89 -1.76
C GLN A 296 -22.92 -20.27 -2.09
N CYS A 297 -23.56 -20.86 -1.10
CA CYS A 297 -24.96 -21.27 -1.11
C CYS A 297 -25.82 -20.37 -0.21
N ALA A 298 -25.22 -19.35 0.39
CA ALA A 298 -25.83 -18.46 1.38
C ALA A 298 -25.67 -16.99 0.97
N ALA A 299 -26.48 -16.13 1.58
CA ALA A 299 -26.62 -14.70 1.26
C ALA A 299 -25.44 -13.80 1.72
N SER A 300 -24.27 -14.37 2.07
CA SER A 300 -23.15 -13.61 2.65
C SER A 300 -21.78 -14.06 2.15
N GLY A 301 -20.98 -13.12 1.62
CA GLY A 301 -19.60 -13.36 1.21
C GLY A 301 -18.94 -12.36 0.24
N PHE A 302 -17.98 -12.86 -0.56
CA PHE A 302 -17.14 -12.04 -1.46
C PHE A 302 -17.96 -11.30 -2.52
N PHE A 303 -19.01 -11.92 -3.04
CA PHE A 303 -19.88 -11.25 -3.99
C PHE A 303 -20.72 -10.16 -3.35
N ASP A 304 -21.01 -10.22 -2.04
CA ASP A 304 -21.66 -9.09 -1.37
C ASP A 304 -20.69 -7.93 -1.19
N ALA A 305 -19.39 -8.22 -1.00
CA ALA A 305 -18.36 -7.20 -1.04
C ALA A 305 -18.25 -6.60 -2.45
N ILE A 306 -18.21 -7.42 -3.51
CA ILE A 306 -18.27 -6.90 -4.90
C ILE A 306 -19.52 -6.06 -5.08
N ASN A 307 -20.70 -6.57 -4.69
CA ASN A 307 -21.99 -5.89 -4.81
C ASN A 307 -21.98 -4.52 -4.12
N GLN A 308 -21.39 -4.44 -2.92
CA GLN A 308 -21.24 -3.20 -2.17
C GLN A 308 -20.43 -2.15 -2.94
N PHE A 309 -19.40 -2.56 -3.71
CA PHE A 309 -18.56 -1.65 -4.47
C PHE A 309 -19.03 -1.42 -5.91
N THR A 310 -19.87 -2.31 -6.44
CA THR A 310 -20.45 -2.19 -7.78
C THR A 310 -21.83 -1.54 -7.78
N THR A 311 -22.44 -1.28 -6.62
CA THR A 311 -23.78 -0.66 -6.49
C THR A 311 -23.68 0.80 -6.10
N ASP A 312 -24.49 1.64 -6.75
CA ASP A 312 -24.62 3.05 -6.41
C ASP A 312 -25.50 3.22 -5.16
N THR A 313 -24.85 3.39 -4.01
CA THR A 313 -25.52 3.66 -2.73
C THR A 313 -26.25 5.01 -2.66
N ARG A 314 -26.05 5.92 -3.63
CA ARG A 314 -26.73 7.23 -3.67
C ARG A 314 -28.15 7.15 -4.17
N ARG A 315 -28.49 6.10 -4.91
CA ARG A 315 -29.84 5.91 -5.45
C ARG A 315 -30.60 4.90 -4.62
N THR A 316 -31.85 5.21 -4.35
CA THR A 316 -32.78 4.30 -3.67
C THR A 316 -33.12 3.06 -4.48
N ASP A 317 -32.74 3.02 -5.77
CA ASP A 317 -33.05 1.94 -6.70
C ASP A 317 -31.94 0.88 -6.87
N GLN A 318 -30.89 0.90 -6.02
CA GLN A 318 -29.80 -0.09 -6.00
C GLN A 318 -29.26 -0.43 -7.41
N ARG A 319 -29.14 0.58 -8.28
CA ARG A 319 -28.55 0.37 -9.61
C ARG A 319 -27.03 0.20 -9.50
N SER A 320 -26.46 -0.53 -10.45
CA SER A 320 -25.01 -0.60 -10.57
C SER A 320 -24.40 0.79 -10.75
N ARG A 321 -23.21 0.99 -10.17
CA ARG A 321 -22.39 2.19 -10.30
C ARG A 321 -22.14 2.48 -11.77
N GLY A 322 -22.59 3.65 -12.21
CA GLY A 322 -22.27 4.19 -13.52
C GLY A 322 -20.93 4.93 -13.53
N PRO A 323 -20.47 5.37 -14.72
CA PRO A 323 -19.32 6.26 -14.83
C PRO A 323 -19.55 7.58 -14.03
N PRO A 324 -18.48 8.24 -13.57
CA PRO A 324 -17.07 7.95 -13.85
C PRO A 324 -16.54 6.73 -13.08
N PHE A 325 -15.66 5.97 -13.74
CA PHE A 325 -14.92 4.87 -13.15
C PHE A 325 -13.49 5.32 -12.80
N ALA A 326 -12.83 4.61 -11.89
CA ALA A 326 -11.46 4.95 -11.50
C ALA A 326 -10.49 4.76 -12.66
N PHE A 327 -10.70 3.72 -13.47
CA PHE A 327 -10.03 3.56 -14.76
C PHE A 327 -10.93 4.02 -15.90
N SER A 328 -10.39 4.88 -16.76
CA SER A 328 -11.10 5.41 -17.92
C SER A 328 -11.48 4.35 -18.97
N ASN A 329 -10.79 3.21 -18.99
CA ASN A 329 -11.06 2.11 -19.91
C ASN A 329 -12.02 1.05 -19.34
N SER A 330 -12.49 1.19 -18.09
CA SER A 330 -13.55 0.33 -17.54
C SER A 330 -14.87 0.60 -18.23
N ARG A 331 -15.59 -0.44 -18.63
CA ARG A 331 -16.91 -0.34 -19.28
C ARG A 331 -18.07 -0.54 -18.32
N ASN A 332 -17.81 -1.21 -17.20
CA ASN A 332 -18.81 -1.51 -16.18
C ASN A 332 -18.19 -1.52 -14.78
N ALA A 333 -19.05 -1.54 -13.76
CA ALA A 333 -18.62 -1.45 -12.37
C ALA A 333 -17.77 -2.67 -11.94
N LEU A 334 -18.09 -3.87 -12.45
CA LEU A 334 -17.35 -5.08 -12.11
C LEU A 334 -15.90 -5.00 -12.60
N GLU A 335 -15.68 -4.59 -13.85
CA GLU A 335 -14.36 -4.37 -14.40
C GLU A 335 -13.56 -3.42 -13.51
N ASP A 336 -14.13 -2.27 -13.15
CA ASP A 336 -13.44 -1.26 -12.36
C ASP A 336 -13.08 -1.77 -10.95
N VAL A 337 -13.98 -2.49 -10.28
CA VAL A 337 -13.72 -3.07 -8.95
C VAL A 337 -12.63 -4.14 -9.01
N LEU A 338 -12.64 -5.01 -10.03
CA LEU A 338 -11.58 -6.02 -10.21
C LEU A 338 -10.23 -5.38 -10.59
N GLY A 339 -10.26 -4.30 -11.37
CA GLY A 339 -9.09 -3.48 -11.67
C GLY A 339 -8.49 -2.83 -10.42
N LEU A 340 -9.33 -2.24 -9.57
CA LEU A 340 -8.90 -1.64 -8.30
C LEU A 340 -8.40 -2.69 -7.30
N THR A 341 -9.03 -3.87 -7.27
CA THR A 341 -8.52 -5.02 -6.52
C THR A 341 -7.10 -5.38 -6.97
N THR A 342 -6.89 -5.42 -8.29
CA THR A 342 -5.58 -5.69 -8.89
C THR A 342 -4.55 -4.62 -8.52
N ALA A 343 -4.93 -3.35 -8.57
CA ALA A 343 -4.09 -2.25 -8.14
C ALA A 343 -3.67 -2.40 -6.66
N LEU A 344 -4.63 -2.64 -5.77
CA LEU A 344 -4.38 -2.79 -4.33
C LEU A 344 -3.48 -3.98 -4.00
N VAL A 345 -3.70 -5.15 -4.62
CA VAL A 345 -2.80 -6.31 -4.44
C VAL A 345 -1.38 -5.95 -4.90
N THR A 346 -1.23 -5.30 -6.05
CA THR A 346 0.07 -4.97 -6.62
C THR A 346 0.79 -3.82 -5.90
N THR A 347 0.09 -2.96 -5.15
CA THR A 347 0.73 -1.96 -4.28
C THR A 347 1.60 -2.60 -3.20
N ARG A 348 1.27 -3.83 -2.79
CA ARG A 348 2.00 -4.58 -1.75
C ARG A 348 3.26 -5.24 -2.29
N PHE A 349 3.42 -5.30 -3.60
CA PHE A 349 4.68 -5.74 -4.20
C PHE A 349 5.76 -4.67 -3.99
N ASN A 350 6.93 -5.08 -3.55
CA ASN A 350 8.00 -4.14 -3.19
C ASN A 350 9.21 -4.18 -4.13
N GLY A 351 9.10 -4.91 -5.25
CA GLY A 351 10.17 -4.98 -6.24
C GLY A 351 10.15 -3.78 -7.20
N THR A 352 11.29 -3.13 -7.35
CA THR A 352 11.57 -2.25 -8.48
C THR A 352 12.94 -2.59 -9.06
N PRO A 353 13.05 -2.82 -10.39
CA PRO A 353 14.34 -3.02 -11.06
C PRO A 353 15.10 -1.71 -11.31
N ILE A 354 14.46 -0.55 -11.15
CA ILE A 354 15.06 0.77 -11.41
C ILE A 354 15.37 1.51 -10.11
N GLU A 355 16.40 2.35 -10.14
CA GLU A 355 16.63 3.36 -9.11
C GLU A 355 15.48 4.37 -9.13
N VAL A 356 14.92 4.64 -7.94
CA VAL A 356 13.78 5.53 -7.76
C VAL A 356 14.31 6.87 -7.24
N PRO A 357 14.51 7.90 -8.08
CA PRO A 357 14.81 9.24 -7.59
C PRO A 357 13.66 9.73 -6.73
N ALA A 358 14.00 10.28 -5.57
CA ALA A 358 13.04 10.79 -4.60
C ALA A 358 13.39 12.24 -4.21
N THR A 359 12.40 13.11 -4.23
CA THR A 359 12.52 14.50 -3.78
C THR A 359 11.55 14.77 -2.64
N ALA A 360 11.96 15.58 -1.68
CA ALA A 360 11.14 15.95 -0.52
C ALA A 360 11.09 17.47 -0.37
N THR A 361 9.89 18.00 -0.13
CA THR A 361 9.67 19.41 0.17
C THR A 361 9.53 19.55 1.68
N VAL A 362 10.39 20.35 2.31
CA VAL A 362 10.41 20.58 3.76
C VAL A 362 10.17 22.05 4.06
N ALA A 363 9.22 22.34 4.95
CA ALA A 363 9.00 23.66 5.51
C ALA A 363 10.12 23.99 6.50
N VAL A 364 10.95 24.97 6.19
CA VAL A 364 11.97 25.43 7.13
C VAL A 364 11.50 26.72 7.76
N SER A 365 11.19 26.66 9.07
CA SER A 365 10.92 27.87 9.85
C SER A 365 12.24 28.57 10.14
N ARG A 366 12.55 29.65 9.43
CA ARG A 366 13.70 30.50 9.76
C ARG A 366 13.32 31.43 10.91
N VAL A 367 13.99 31.33 12.04
CA VAL A 367 13.89 32.34 13.10
C VAL A 367 14.69 33.57 12.66
N GLY A 368 13.99 34.66 12.35
CA GLY A 368 14.55 35.94 11.91
C GLY A 368 14.40 36.21 10.40
N SER A 369 14.41 37.50 10.01
CA SER A 369 14.21 37.98 8.63
C SER A 369 15.26 37.47 7.64
N GLY A 370 16.33 36.87 8.13
CA GLY A 370 17.48 36.48 7.33
C GLY A 370 18.41 37.63 6.95
N GLU A 371 18.04 38.85 7.30
CA GLU A 371 18.94 40.00 7.30
C GLU A 371 19.83 39.96 8.55
N ALA A 372 21.06 40.44 8.42
CA ALA A 372 21.98 40.65 9.56
C ALA A 372 21.31 41.47 10.68
N PHE A 373 20.29 42.26 10.35
CA PHE A 373 19.48 43.02 11.30
C PHE A 373 18.73 42.17 12.33
N GLY A 374 18.49 40.88 12.07
CA GLY A 374 17.96 39.95 13.06
C GLY A 374 18.84 39.81 14.32
N LEU A 375 20.16 40.03 14.19
CA LEU A 375 21.09 40.05 15.33
C LEU A 375 20.83 41.25 16.26
N VAL A 376 20.23 42.33 15.77
CA VAL A 376 19.89 43.51 16.59
C VAL A 376 18.83 43.16 17.64
N TYR A 377 17.90 42.24 17.33
CA TYR A 377 16.89 41.78 18.29
C TYR A 377 17.46 40.90 19.42
N LEU A 378 18.68 40.36 19.25
CA LEU A 378 19.40 39.67 20.32
C LEU A 378 20.11 40.64 21.28
N VAL A 379 20.34 41.90 20.87
CA VAL A 379 21.09 42.89 21.64
C VAL A 379 20.45 43.17 23.02
N PRO A 380 19.13 43.39 23.15
CA PRO A 380 18.52 43.62 24.47
C PRO A 380 18.71 42.44 25.44
N HIS A 381 18.64 41.20 24.93
CA HIS A 381 18.77 39.99 25.72
C HIS A 381 20.23 39.75 26.15
N LEU A 382 21.18 39.96 25.24
CA LEU A 382 22.60 39.89 25.54
C LEU A 382 23.04 41.00 26.50
N PHE A 383 22.49 42.21 26.34
CA PHE A 383 22.72 43.32 27.26
C PHE A 383 22.16 43.00 28.66
N ALA A 384 20.92 42.51 28.77
CA ALA A 384 20.35 42.08 30.04
C ALA A 384 21.17 40.98 30.71
N ALA A 385 21.64 39.98 29.94
CA ALA A 385 22.51 38.93 30.43
C ALA A 385 23.86 39.48 30.94
N ALA A 386 24.48 40.40 30.20
CA ALA A 386 25.72 41.05 30.61
C ALA A 386 25.54 41.89 31.88
N VAL A 387 24.44 42.64 32.00
CA VAL A 387 24.09 43.41 33.21
C VAL A 387 23.88 42.48 34.41
N LEU A 388 23.18 41.36 34.23
CA LEU A 388 22.98 40.37 35.30
C LEU A 388 24.30 39.73 35.74
N ILE A 389 25.18 39.36 34.80
CA ILE A 389 26.51 38.83 35.10
C ILE A 389 27.34 39.87 35.85
N ALA A 390 27.31 41.14 35.42
CA ALA A 390 28.01 42.23 36.09
C ALA A 390 27.51 42.44 37.52
N LEU A 391 26.18 42.46 37.72
CA LEU A 391 25.55 42.60 39.03
C LEU A 391 25.89 41.43 39.96
N MET A 392 25.92 40.20 39.44
CA MET A 392 26.35 39.02 40.19
C MET A 392 27.83 39.12 40.57
N ALA A 393 28.71 39.52 39.64
CA ALA A 393 30.13 39.67 39.91
C ALA A 393 30.44 40.80 40.93
N THR A 394 29.68 41.90 40.90
CA THR A 394 29.82 42.98 41.88
C THR A 394 29.26 42.61 43.25
N ASN A 395 28.13 41.88 43.30
CA ASN A 395 27.58 41.41 44.57
C ASN A 395 28.44 40.31 45.21
N MET A 396 29.10 39.46 44.42
CA MET A 396 30.05 38.47 44.94
C MET A 396 31.37 39.09 45.45
N ARG A 397 31.71 40.33 45.02
CA ARG A 397 32.89 41.07 45.53
C ARG A 397 32.60 41.88 46.79
N GLY A 398 31.33 41.98 47.21
CA GLY A 398 30.97 42.42 48.53
C GLY A 398 31.33 41.35 49.55
N ASN A 399 32.53 41.45 50.12
CA ASN A 399 32.91 40.80 51.38
C ASN A 399 31.87 41.12 52.46
N THR A 400 30.79 40.35 52.54
CA THR A 400 30.19 40.06 53.84
C THR A 400 31.14 39.08 54.52
N LYS A 401 32.20 39.62 55.11
CA LYS A 401 32.81 38.95 56.27
C LYS A 401 31.73 38.93 57.34
N VAL A 402 30.91 37.89 57.34
CA VAL A 402 30.08 37.55 58.48
C VAL A 402 31.05 37.22 59.59
N THR A 403 31.37 38.19 60.42
CA THR A 403 32.13 37.98 61.64
C THR A 403 31.26 37.16 62.58
N ALA A 404 31.87 36.15 63.23
CA ALA A 404 31.21 35.24 64.17
C ALA A 404 30.46 35.93 65.32
N ALA A 405 30.64 37.24 65.51
CA ALA A 405 29.86 38.06 66.44
C ALA A 405 28.41 38.30 66.01
N GLN A 406 28.10 38.35 64.70
CA GLN A 406 26.73 38.55 64.21
C GLN A 406 25.88 37.26 64.22
N LEU A 407 26.51 36.09 64.33
CA LEU A 407 25.82 34.80 64.50
C LEU A 407 25.33 34.56 65.93
N LYS A 408 25.78 35.35 66.92
CA LYS A 408 25.37 35.20 68.34
C LYS A 408 24.07 35.95 68.69
N ASN A 409 23.58 36.82 67.82
CA ASN A 409 22.37 37.63 68.03
C ASN A 409 21.21 37.22 67.10
N LEU A 410 21.28 36.06 66.45
CA LEU A 410 20.13 35.50 65.76
C LEU A 410 19.13 35.01 66.83
N PRO A 411 17.90 35.58 66.89
CA PRO A 411 16.89 35.10 67.81
C PRO A 411 16.54 33.65 67.46
N THR A 412 16.49 32.82 68.50
CA THR A 412 16.27 31.37 68.46
C THR A 412 14.95 30.95 67.80
N GLU A 413 14.11 31.89 67.40
CA GLU A 413 12.80 31.64 66.79
C GLU A 413 12.87 31.20 65.31
N LEU A 414 13.98 31.47 64.60
CA LEU A 414 14.12 31.08 63.19
C LEU A 414 14.65 29.66 62.97
N LEU A 415 15.12 28.97 64.01
CA LEU A 415 15.49 27.55 63.91
C LEU A 415 14.30 26.58 64.12
N ALA A 416 13.11 27.10 64.45
CA ALA A 416 11.92 26.29 64.67
C ALA A 416 10.99 26.16 63.44
N SER A 417 11.14 26.99 62.39
CA SER A 417 10.19 26.99 61.25
C SER A 417 10.59 26.15 60.03
N SER A 418 11.72 25.43 60.07
CA SER A 418 12.19 24.59 58.95
C SER A 418 11.79 23.11 59.08
N ALA A 419 10.73 22.81 59.80
CA ALA A 419 10.18 21.46 59.92
C ALA A 419 8.67 21.42 59.58
N GLU A 420 8.25 22.09 58.50
CA GLU A 420 6.94 21.80 57.89
C GLU A 420 7.15 21.13 56.53
N LYS A 421 7.21 19.79 56.56
CA LYS A 421 7.01 18.94 55.40
C LYS A 421 5.59 19.18 54.87
N ARG A 422 5.45 19.47 53.57
CA ARG A 422 4.20 19.20 52.84
C ARG A 422 4.44 18.40 51.57
N PRO A 423 3.49 17.51 51.22
CA PRO A 423 3.68 16.43 50.27
C PRO A 423 3.44 16.86 48.82
N LEU A 424 4.04 16.09 47.92
CA LEU A 424 3.77 16.10 46.48
C LEU A 424 2.31 15.69 46.22
N ILE A 425 1.63 16.47 45.38
CA ILE A 425 0.51 16.00 44.56
C ILE A 425 1.12 15.57 43.22
#